data_AF-A0AAW4YWU3-F1
#
_entry.id   AF-A0AAW4YWU3-F1
#
_cell.length_a   1.000
_cell.length_b   1.000
_cell.length_c   1.000
_cell.angle_alpha   90.00
_cell.angle_beta   90.00
_cell.angle_gamma   90.00
#
_symmetry.space_group_name_H-M   'P 1'
#
loop_
_entity.id
_entity.type
_entity.pdbx_description
1 polymer ?
#
loop_
_entity_poly.entity_id
_entity_poly.type
_entity_poly.pdbx_seq_one_letter_code
_entity_poly.pdbx_strand_id
1 'polypeptide(L)'
;MTSMAEPLRRVPAAYWGLTLLLVLTLMLALGYGYRQLQERSEAPLFRVVVNGEALILDGETHAALGQELSVLSGQLDLHLRDEMQPWLDARLDTAFAPLEAAIPEYLDWHFSLRGSYLRLAVALGGDLDEWLEAQLNERLLERSNIAAALEELEADFGARLVEVQQRVVGEIGSTLQARYAPRQAAARNEDELPTIDLDLALEGMLQGRWDEARWGAAGAGGVVGFAAGRALTQRLVAGTAMQGSRALMARIAPRLGMHAARSVGTGAATTAATAPSGPMALLAGTAATAVALAGFAGTEYALLKAEESRYRDDMHAELELELTRARAEVRQALEAAASDWTQTLERSLQQGIHDAEEAAQVPSQYRILGSR
;
A
#
# COMPACT_ATOMS: atom_id res chain seq x y z
N MET A 1 -86.87 -57.84 54.14
CA MET A 1 -87.01 -56.90 53.00
C MET A 1 -86.62 -55.52 53.51
N THR A 2 -85.35 -55.15 53.37
CA THR A 2 -84.81 -53.86 53.80
C THR A 2 -84.00 -53.29 52.63
N SER A 3 -84.53 -52.20 52.08
CA SER A 3 -83.99 -51.41 50.99
C SER A 3 -82.67 -50.75 51.39
N MET A 4 -81.55 -51.14 50.78
CA MET A 4 -80.33 -50.33 50.77
C MET A 4 -80.34 -49.45 49.53
N ALA A 5 -80.55 -48.14 49.73
CA ALA A 5 -80.27 -47.12 48.73
C ALA A 5 -78.86 -46.57 48.99
N GLU A 6 -77.94 -46.84 48.07
CA GLU A 6 -76.57 -46.37 48.09
C GLU A 6 -76.50 -44.93 47.52
N PRO A 7 -75.93 -43.94 48.24
CA PRO A 7 -75.88 -42.58 47.73
C PRO A 7 -74.78 -42.43 46.67
N LEU A 8 -75.18 -42.13 45.43
CA LEU A 8 -74.29 -41.73 44.34
C LEU A 8 -73.42 -40.54 44.77
N ARG A 9 -72.14 -40.81 44.99
CA ARG A 9 -71.12 -39.83 45.38
C ARG A 9 -70.93 -38.82 44.23
N ARG A 10 -71.58 -37.66 44.34
CA ARG A 10 -71.43 -36.56 43.38
C ARG A 10 -69.97 -36.08 43.39
N VAL A 11 -69.24 -36.34 42.32
CA VAL A 11 -67.90 -35.77 42.09
C VAL A 11 -68.08 -34.24 41.99
N PRO A 12 -67.34 -33.43 42.76
CA PRO A 12 -67.50 -31.98 42.72
C PRO A 12 -67.12 -31.47 41.32
N ALA A 13 -67.96 -30.61 40.72
CA ALA A 13 -67.74 -30.02 39.39
C ALA A 13 -66.37 -29.33 39.24
N ALA A 14 -65.77 -28.90 40.36
CA ALA A 14 -64.41 -28.36 40.42
C ALA A 14 -63.33 -29.36 39.95
N TYR A 15 -63.51 -30.66 40.19
CA TYR A 15 -62.57 -31.71 39.74
C TYR A 15 -62.59 -31.89 38.22
N TRP A 16 -63.76 -31.72 37.59
CA TRP A 16 -63.91 -31.74 36.14
C TRP A 16 -63.30 -30.51 35.48
N GLY A 17 -63.43 -29.33 36.11
CA GLY A 17 -62.77 -28.11 35.63
C GLY A 17 -61.24 -28.19 35.69
N LEU A 18 -60.70 -28.75 36.77
CA LEU A 18 -59.25 -28.87 36.98
C LEU A 18 -58.61 -29.91 36.04
N THR A 19 -59.29 -31.03 35.82
CA THR A 19 -58.84 -32.05 34.85
C THR A 19 -58.90 -31.53 33.41
N LEU A 20 -59.94 -30.78 33.04
CA LEU A 20 -60.05 -30.18 31.71
C LEU A 20 -58.96 -29.11 31.47
N LEU A 21 -58.66 -28.29 32.49
CA LEU A 21 -57.59 -27.30 32.41
C LEU A 21 -56.21 -27.96 32.29
N LEU A 22 -55.95 -29.04 33.04
CA LEU A 22 -54.72 -29.82 32.95
C LEU A 22 -54.54 -30.46 31.57
N VAL A 23 -55.59 -31.05 31.00
CA VAL A 23 -55.56 -31.63 29.65
C VAL A 23 -55.32 -30.55 28.59
N LEU A 24 -55.93 -29.37 28.75
CA LEU A 24 -55.78 -28.26 27.79
C LEU A 24 -54.38 -27.65 27.84
N THR A 25 -53.77 -27.55 29.03
CA THR A 25 -52.38 -27.13 29.19
C THR A 25 -51.40 -28.17 28.65
N LEU A 26 -51.66 -29.46 28.87
CA LEU A 26 -50.86 -30.54 28.30
C LEU A 26 -50.93 -30.51 26.76
N MET A 27 -52.11 -30.34 26.16
CA MET A 27 -52.26 -30.23 24.70
C MET A 27 -51.55 -29.01 24.12
N LEU A 28 -51.59 -27.86 24.81
CA LEU A 28 -50.85 -26.66 24.41
C LEU A 28 -49.34 -26.89 24.47
N ALA A 29 -48.84 -27.50 25.55
CA ALA A 29 -47.44 -27.85 25.68
C ALA A 29 -46.99 -28.86 24.63
N LEU A 30 -47.82 -29.86 24.33
CA LEU A 30 -47.55 -30.87 23.31
C LEU A 30 -47.59 -30.28 21.90
N GLY A 31 -48.55 -29.40 21.61
CA GLY A 31 -48.65 -28.71 20.32
C GLY A 31 -47.51 -27.72 20.09
N TYR A 32 -47.09 -27.02 21.14
CA TYR A 32 -45.92 -26.15 21.10
C TYR A 32 -44.64 -26.95 20.90
N GLY A 33 -44.46 -28.05 21.66
CA GLY A 33 -43.33 -28.97 21.50
C GLY A 33 -43.32 -29.62 20.12
N TYR A 34 -44.48 -30.03 19.60
CA TYR A 34 -44.59 -30.64 18.28
C TYR A 34 -44.25 -29.65 17.17
N ARG A 35 -44.74 -28.41 17.22
CA ARG A 35 -44.33 -27.35 16.27
C ARG A 35 -42.84 -27.08 16.32
N GLN A 36 -42.27 -26.99 17.52
CA GLN A 36 -40.85 -26.71 17.69
C GLN A 36 -39.96 -27.88 17.22
N LEU A 37 -40.41 -29.13 17.40
CA LEU A 37 -39.75 -30.30 16.79
C LEU A 37 -39.92 -30.32 15.27
N GLN A 38 -41.09 -29.94 14.76
CA GLN A 38 -41.39 -29.94 13.34
C GLN A 38 -40.54 -28.90 12.61
N GLU A 39 -40.44 -27.68 13.14
CA GLU A 39 -39.55 -26.61 12.65
C GLU A 39 -38.07 -27.05 12.64
N ARG A 40 -37.62 -27.79 13.66
CA ARG A 40 -36.27 -28.36 13.69
C ARG A 40 -36.06 -29.54 12.74
N SER A 41 -37.10 -30.30 12.45
CA SER A 41 -37.03 -31.45 11.53
C SER A 41 -37.15 -31.08 10.06
N GLU A 42 -37.78 -29.92 9.76
CA GLU A 42 -37.96 -29.38 8.41
C GLU A 42 -36.91 -28.31 8.05
N ALA A 43 -36.04 -27.92 8.99
CA ALA A 43 -34.96 -26.99 8.73
C ALA A 43 -33.97 -27.61 7.71
N PRO A 44 -33.65 -26.91 6.61
CA PRO A 44 -32.70 -27.42 5.63
C PRO A 44 -31.32 -27.58 6.26
N LEU A 45 -30.68 -28.69 5.93
CA LEU A 45 -29.29 -28.99 6.29
C LEU A 45 -28.39 -28.62 5.11
N PHE A 46 -27.22 -28.09 5.41
CA PHE A 46 -26.22 -27.65 4.43
C PHE A 46 -24.89 -28.33 4.72
N ARG A 47 -24.20 -28.76 3.66
CA ARG A 47 -22.83 -29.30 3.75
C ARG A 47 -21.86 -28.21 3.34
N VAL A 48 -21.09 -27.68 4.27
CA VAL A 48 -20.10 -26.62 4.02
C VAL A 48 -18.70 -27.19 4.17
N VAL A 49 -17.88 -27.15 3.11
CA VAL A 49 -16.49 -27.61 3.18
C VAL A 49 -15.62 -26.42 3.60
N VAL A 50 -14.93 -26.56 4.74
CA VAL A 50 -14.00 -25.56 5.28
C VAL A 50 -12.72 -26.27 5.72
N ASN A 51 -11.59 -25.80 5.22
CA ASN A 51 -10.26 -26.34 5.52
C ASN A 51 -10.14 -27.87 5.27
N GLY A 52 -10.77 -28.36 4.21
CA GLY A 52 -10.80 -29.76 3.79
C GLY A 52 -11.79 -30.64 4.56
N GLU A 53 -12.50 -30.11 5.55
CA GLU A 53 -13.51 -30.84 6.32
C GLU A 53 -14.93 -30.42 5.93
N ALA A 54 -15.78 -31.41 5.69
CA ALA A 54 -17.20 -31.18 5.45
C ALA A 54 -17.94 -31.01 6.79
N LEU A 55 -18.49 -29.81 7.01
CA LEU A 55 -19.33 -29.46 8.15
C LEU A 55 -20.80 -29.52 7.76
N ILE A 56 -21.61 -30.21 8.55
CA ILE A 56 -23.06 -30.26 8.35
C ILE A 56 -23.71 -29.23 9.26
N LEU A 57 -24.32 -28.20 8.68
CA LEU A 57 -24.90 -27.07 9.40
C LEU A 57 -26.42 -27.04 9.20
N ASP A 58 -27.16 -26.71 10.26
CA ASP A 58 -28.57 -26.34 10.13
C ASP A 58 -28.72 -24.90 9.61
N GLY A 59 -29.94 -24.51 9.23
CA GLY A 59 -30.20 -23.18 8.66
C GLY A 59 -29.81 -22.01 9.58
N GLU A 60 -29.97 -22.14 10.91
CA GLU A 60 -29.55 -21.10 11.85
C GLU A 60 -28.02 -20.98 11.92
N THR A 61 -27.31 -22.10 11.97
CA THR A 61 -25.85 -22.13 12.04
C THR A 61 -25.22 -21.70 10.71
N HIS A 62 -25.84 -22.05 9.59
CA HIS A 62 -25.47 -21.58 8.25
C HIS A 62 -25.58 -20.05 8.13
N ALA A 63 -26.70 -19.47 8.60
CA ALA A 63 -26.88 -18.01 8.61
C ALA A 63 -25.85 -17.31 9.52
N ALA A 64 -25.54 -17.89 10.68
CA ALA A 64 -24.52 -17.37 11.59
C ALA A 64 -23.11 -17.39 10.97
N LEU A 65 -22.75 -18.47 10.26
CA LEU A 65 -21.49 -18.58 9.52
C LEU A 65 -21.39 -17.50 8.45
N GLY A 66 -22.46 -17.28 7.69
CA GLY A 66 -22.51 -16.24 6.68
C GLY A 66 -22.34 -14.83 7.23
N GLN A 67 -22.99 -14.54 8.37
CA GLN A 67 -22.84 -13.25 9.04
C GLN A 67 -21.40 -13.05 9.54
N GLU A 68 -20.80 -14.08 10.13
CA GLU A 68 -19.40 -14.02 10.59
C GLU A 68 -18.43 -13.82 9.43
N LEU A 69 -18.64 -14.51 8.31
CA LEU A 69 -17.82 -14.37 7.12
C LEU A 69 -17.92 -12.94 6.53
N SER A 70 -19.11 -12.33 6.56
CA SER A 70 -19.30 -10.92 6.16
C SER A 70 -18.50 -9.97 7.06
N VAL A 71 -18.53 -10.19 8.38
CA VAL A 71 -17.77 -9.38 9.34
C VAL A 71 -16.26 -9.56 9.13
N LEU A 72 -15.80 -10.80 8.97
CA LEU A 72 -14.40 -11.11 8.70
C LEU A 72 -13.94 -10.45 7.40
N SER A 73 -14.73 -10.55 6.33
CA SER A 73 -14.41 -9.92 5.04
C SER A 73 -14.28 -8.39 5.14
N GLY A 74 -15.16 -7.74 5.91
CA GLY A 74 -15.09 -6.29 6.15
C GLY A 74 -13.91 -5.85 7.02
N GLN A 75 -13.24 -6.79 7.71
CA GLN A 75 -12.05 -6.54 8.53
C GLN A 75 -10.74 -6.90 7.83
N LEU A 76 -10.78 -7.51 6.64
CA LEU A 76 -9.57 -7.95 5.92
C LEU A 76 -8.62 -6.81 5.56
N ASP A 77 -9.16 -5.65 5.17
CA ASP A 77 -8.34 -4.47 4.85
C ASP A 77 -7.54 -3.98 6.05
N LEU A 78 -8.17 -3.90 7.23
CA LEU A 78 -7.49 -3.49 8.44
C LEU A 78 -6.43 -4.52 8.85
N HIS A 79 -6.78 -5.80 8.83
CA HIS A 79 -5.86 -6.85 9.23
C HIS A 79 -4.65 -6.99 8.29
N LEU A 80 -4.87 -6.89 6.98
CA LEU A 80 -3.80 -6.88 5.99
C LEU A 80 -2.88 -5.67 6.17
N ARG A 81 -3.44 -4.47 6.39
CA ARG A 81 -2.66 -3.26 6.66
C ARG A 81 -1.81 -3.41 7.92
N ASP A 82 -2.38 -3.88 9.02
CA ASP A 82 -1.66 -4.06 10.28
C ASP A 82 -0.47 -5.05 10.14
N GLU A 83 -0.63 -6.10 9.33
CA GLU A 83 0.42 -7.07 9.01
C GLU A 83 1.50 -6.49 8.06
N MET A 84 1.08 -5.74 7.04
CA MET A 84 1.97 -5.23 6.00
C MET A 84 2.73 -3.96 6.39
N GLN A 85 2.13 -3.11 7.24
CA GLN A 85 2.64 -1.77 7.51
C GLN A 85 4.02 -1.75 8.19
N PRO A 86 4.29 -2.54 9.25
CA PRO A 86 5.63 -2.58 9.84
C PRO A 86 6.71 -3.04 8.86
N TRP A 87 6.36 -3.99 8.00
CA TRP A 87 7.26 -4.50 6.96
C TRP A 87 7.51 -3.45 5.87
N LEU A 88 6.45 -2.78 5.40
CA LEU A 88 6.51 -1.75 4.37
C LEU A 88 7.34 -0.55 4.85
N ASP A 89 7.14 -0.11 6.09
CA ASP A 89 7.89 1.00 6.67
C ASP A 89 9.39 0.71 6.71
N ALA A 90 9.77 -0.47 7.23
CA ALA A 90 11.16 -0.90 7.29
C ALA A 90 11.79 -1.08 5.89
N ARG A 91 11.02 -1.58 4.91
CA ARG A 91 11.52 -1.79 3.56
C ARG A 91 11.68 -0.46 2.80
N LEU A 92 10.77 0.49 2.99
CA LEU A 92 10.91 1.85 2.48
C LEU A 92 12.10 2.58 3.09
N ASP A 93 12.30 2.49 4.41
CA ASP A 93 13.50 3.04 5.07
C ASP A 93 14.78 2.49 4.42
N THR A 94 14.82 1.17 4.22
CA THR A 94 15.97 0.50 3.63
C THR A 94 16.22 0.93 2.17
N ALA A 95 15.15 1.05 1.37
CA ALA A 95 15.27 1.42 -0.04
C ALA A 95 15.73 2.87 -0.23
N PHE A 96 15.30 3.80 0.63
CA PHE A 96 15.60 5.22 0.52
C PHE A 96 16.91 5.63 1.22
N ALA A 97 17.35 4.89 2.26
CA ALA A 97 18.54 5.22 3.05
C ALA A 97 19.81 5.56 2.23
N PRO A 98 20.18 4.82 1.16
CA PRO A 98 21.34 5.16 0.34
C PRO A 98 21.20 6.51 -0.37
N LEU A 99 19.99 6.88 -0.78
CA LEU A 99 19.70 8.16 -1.43
C LEU A 99 19.75 9.30 -0.43
N GLU A 100 19.21 9.13 0.79
CA GLU A 100 19.32 10.14 1.85
C GLU A 100 20.80 10.40 2.20
N ALA A 101 21.59 9.32 2.32
CA ALA A 101 23.02 9.41 2.63
C ALA A 101 23.86 10.04 1.50
N ALA A 102 23.36 10.06 0.26
CA ALA A 102 24.04 10.67 -0.88
C ALA A 102 23.84 12.20 -0.95
N ILE A 103 22.84 12.76 -0.26
CA ILE A 103 22.54 14.20 -0.29
C ILE A 103 23.75 15.04 0.14
N PRO A 104 24.42 14.79 1.29
CA PRO A 104 25.56 15.59 1.72
C PRO A 104 26.71 15.58 0.71
N GLU A 105 27.00 14.43 0.07
CA GLU A 105 28.06 14.31 -0.93
C GLU A 105 27.74 15.12 -2.19
N TYR A 106 26.47 15.12 -2.63
CA TYR A 106 26.03 15.97 -3.73
C TYR A 106 26.19 17.46 -3.40
N LEU A 107 25.80 17.89 -2.19
CA LEU A 107 25.96 19.29 -1.76
C LEU A 107 27.43 19.70 -1.68
N ASP A 108 28.30 18.81 -1.17
CA ASP A 108 29.75 19.05 -1.12
C ASP A 108 30.33 19.28 -2.51
N TRP A 109 29.90 18.49 -3.49
CA TRP A 109 30.27 18.73 -4.89
C TRP A 109 29.68 20.04 -5.43
N HIS A 110 28.40 20.30 -5.20
CA HIS A 110 27.69 21.46 -5.74
C HIS A 110 28.31 22.79 -5.29
N PHE A 111 28.64 22.88 -3.99
CA PHE A 111 29.29 24.03 -3.39
C PHE A 111 30.82 23.95 -3.43
N SER A 112 31.41 22.93 -4.05
CA SER A 112 32.87 22.90 -4.23
C SER A 112 33.32 23.94 -5.25
N LEU A 113 34.58 24.38 -5.13
CA LEU A 113 35.24 25.22 -6.14
C LEU A 113 35.07 24.64 -7.54
N ARG A 114 35.33 23.33 -7.69
CA ARG A 114 35.22 22.63 -8.98
C ARG A 114 33.78 22.68 -9.53
N GLY A 115 32.78 22.40 -8.68
CA GLY A 115 31.37 22.43 -9.04
C GLY A 115 30.93 23.83 -9.50
N SER A 116 31.31 24.87 -8.76
CA SER A 116 31.02 26.27 -9.11
C SER A 116 31.64 26.69 -10.44
N TYR A 117 32.87 26.28 -10.75
CA TYR A 117 33.50 26.58 -12.04
C TYR A 117 32.81 25.85 -13.20
N LEU A 118 32.41 24.59 -13.02
CA LEU A 118 31.69 23.83 -14.05
C LEU A 118 30.30 24.44 -14.31
N ARG A 119 29.55 24.77 -13.25
CA ARG A 119 28.26 25.47 -13.34
C ARG A 119 28.40 26.76 -14.16
N LEU A 120 29.42 27.56 -13.85
CA LEU A 120 29.67 28.80 -14.58
C LEU A 120 30.01 28.55 -16.06
N ALA A 121 30.88 27.58 -16.35
CA ALA A 121 31.27 27.25 -17.72
C ALA A 121 30.07 26.81 -18.57
N VAL A 122 29.21 25.95 -18.02
CA VAL A 122 28.01 25.46 -18.70
C VAL A 122 26.95 26.56 -18.83
N ALA A 123 26.80 27.41 -17.81
CA ALA A 123 25.88 28.55 -17.86
C ALA A 123 26.19 29.53 -19.00
N LEU A 124 27.47 29.69 -19.38
CA LEU A 124 27.86 30.48 -20.55
C LEU A 124 27.45 29.85 -21.89
N GLY A 125 27.28 28.52 -21.92
CA GLY A 125 26.79 27.77 -23.08
C GLY A 125 25.27 27.77 -23.23
N GLY A 126 24.52 28.01 -22.15
CA GLY A 126 23.05 28.07 -22.15
C GLY A 126 22.35 26.79 -21.63
N ASP A 127 23.09 25.71 -21.40
CA ASP A 127 22.53 24.38 -21.08
C ASP A 127 22.62 24.02 -19.58
N LEU A 128 22.65 25.03 -18.70
CA LEU A 128 22.88 24.82 -17.25
C LEU A 128 21.88 23.86 -16.61
N ASP A 129 20.62 23.98 -17.01
CA ASP A 129 19.50 23.29 -16.37
C ASP A 129 19.54 21.79 -16.66
N GLU A 130 19.70 21.42 -17.94
CA GLU A 130 19.85 20.03 -18.39
C GLU A 130 21.12 19.40 -17.80
N TRP A 131 22.21 20.16 -17.70
CA TRP A 131 23.44 19.67 -17.10
C TRP A 131 23.32 19.46 -15.58
N LEU A 132 22.63 20.35 -14.86
CA LEU A 132 22.37 20.19 -13.43
C LEU A 132 21.45 18.99 -13.16
N GLU A 133 20.47 18.76 -14.03
CA GLU A 133 19.64 17.54 -14.01
C GLU A 133 20.48 16.28 -14.17
N ALA A 134 21.35 16.25 -15.18
CA ALA A 134 22.24 15.12 -15.42
C ALA A 134 23.18 14.86 -14.22
N GLN A 135 23.74 15.92 -13.63
CA GLN A 135 24.61 15.78 -12.45
C GLN A 135 23.84 15.35 -11.20
N LEU A 136 22.59 15.78 -11.03
CA LEU A 136 21.73 15.31 -9.95
C LEU A 136 21.43 13.82 -10.13
N ASN A 137 21.02 13.41 -11.34
CA ASN A 137 20.75 12.01 -11.65
C ASN A 137 21.99 11.12 -11.43
N GLU A 138 23.13 11.48 -12.00
CA GLU A 138 24.39 10.73 -11.86
C GLU A 138 24.84 10.62 -10.40
N ARG A 139 24.84 11.74 -9.66
CA ARG A 139 25.46 11.80 -8.33
C ARG A 139 24.54 11.38 -7.20
N LEU A 140 23.23 11.58 -7.34
CA LEU A 140 22.24 11.17 -6.33
C LEU A 140 21.57 9.85 -6.72
N LEU A 141 20.94 9.76 -7.89
CA LEU A 141 20.05 8.64 -8.21
C LEU A 141 20.80 7.39 -8.66
N GLU A 142 21.68 7.50 -9.64
CA GLU A 142 22.45 6.36 -10.14
C GLU A 142 23.41 5.84 -9.07
N ARG A 143 24.07 6.74 -8.35
CA ARG A 143 25.02 6.36 -7.29
C ARG A 143 24.36 5.75 -6.06
N SER A 144 23.15 6.19 -5.70
CA SER A 144 22.37 5.54 -4.63
C SER A 144 21.72 4.22 -5.06
N ASN A 145 21.69 3.95 -6.38
CA ASN A 145 21.04 2.80 -6.97
C ASN A 145 19.54 2.70 -6.61
N ILE A 146 18.88 3.85 -6.41
CA ILE A 146 17.49 3.91 -5.96
C ILE A 146 16.52 3.20 -6.93
N ALA A 147 16.80 3.22 -8.22
CA ALA A 147 15.97 2.55 -9.22
C ALA A 147 15.89 1.03 -8.96
N ALA A 148 17.05 0.39 -8.76
CA ALA A 148 17.10 -1.04 -8.44
C ALA A 148 16.51 -1.33 -7.05
N ALA A 149 16.72 -0.44 -6.07
CA ALA A 149 16.14 -0.60 -4.74
C ALA A 149 14.60 -0.54 -4.76
N LEU A 150 14.00 0.32 -5.61
CA LEU A 150 12.56 0.40 -5.80
C LEU A 150 12.01 -0.82 -6.57
N GLU A 151 12.74 -1.33 -7.55
CA GLU A 151 12.40 -2.58 -8.25
C GLU A 151 12.41 -3.79 -7.29
N GLU A 152 13.42 -3.88 -6.44
CA GLU A 152 13.52 -4.91 -5.40
C GLU A 152 12.39 -4.77 -4.37
N LEU A 153 12.08 -3.54 -3.93
CA LEU A 153 10.95 -3.26 -3.04
C LEU A 153 9.62 -3.73 -3.64
N GLU A 154 9.39 -3.48 -4.92
CA GLU A 154 8.15 -3.89 -5.61
C GLU A 154 8.04 -5.41 -5.69
N ALA A 155 9.13 -6.10 -6.04
CA ALA A 155 9.18 -7.56 -6.08
C ALA A 155 8.95 -8.19 -4.70
N ASP A 156 9.62 -7.66 -3.67
CA ASP A 156 9.46 -8.12 -2.30
C ASP A 156 8.06 -7.82 -1.76
N PHE A 157 7.46 -6.68 -2.13
CA PHE A 157 6.10 -6.34 -1.74
C PHE A 157 5.11 -7.36 -2.29
N GLY A 158 5.24 -7.72 -3.58
CA GLY A 158 4.43 -8.77 -4.18
C GLY A 158 4.56 -10.11 -3.44
N ALA A 159 5.79 -10.55 -3.18
CA ALA A 159 6.06 -11.80 -2.47
C ALA A 159 5.57 -11.80 -1.01
N ARG A 160 5.72 -10.67 -0.31
CA ARG A 160 5.27 -10.53 1.08
C ARG A 160 3.75 -10.48 1.16
N LEU A 161 3.12 -9.71 0.27
CA LEU A 161 1.68 -9.60 0.17
C LEU A 161 1.07 -11.00 0.02
N VAL A 162 1.60 -11.78 -0.90
CA VAL A 162 1.30 -13.20 -1.11
C VAL A 162 1.37 -14.05 0.16
N GLU A 163 2.45 -13.92 0.93
CA GLU A 163 2.68 -14.70 2.14
C GLU A 163 1.63 -14.36 3.21
N VAL A 164 1.38 -13.06 3.39
CA VAL A 164 0.38 -12.57 4.34
C VAL A 164 -1.01 -13.03 3.92
N GLN A 165 -1.34 -12.99 2.63
CA GLN A 165 -2.64 -13.46 2.12
C GLN A 165 -2.87 -14.95 2.43
N GLN A 166 -1.90 -15.81 2.17
CA GLN A 166 -2.01 -17.25 2.48
C GLN A 166 -2.21 -17.47 3.98
N ARG A 167 -1.51 -16.71 4.82
CA ARG A 167 -1.65 -16.79 6.28
C ARG A 167 -3.05 -16.38 6.72
N VAL A 168 -3.54 -15.22 6.25
CA VAL A 168 -4.88 -14.70 6.59
C VAL A 168 -5.98 -15.66 6.16
N VAL A 169 -5.91 -16.21 4.94
CA VAL A 169 -6.89 -17.20 4.47
C VAL A 169 -6.86 -18.47 5.32
N GLY A 170 -5.67 -18.97 5.68
CA GLY A 170 -5.54 -20.14 6.56
C GLY A 170 -6.05 -19.89 7.99
N GLU A 171 -5.82 -18.70 8.53
CA GLU A 171 -6.34 -18.29 9.84
C GLU A 171 -7.87 -18.20 9.86
N ILE A 172 -8.48 -17.69 8.79
CA ILE A 172 -9.95 -17.67 8.63
C ILE A 172 -10.49 -19.11 8.59
N GLY A 173 -9.92 -19.96 7.73
CA GLY A 173 -10.36 -21.36 7.60
C GLY A 173 -10.29 -22.12 8.93
N SER A 174 -9.15 -22.03 9.62
CA SER A 174 -8.95 -22.67 10.94
C SER A 174 -9.87 -22.11 12.03
N THR A 175 -10.11 -20.79 12.05
CA THR A 175 -11.02 -20.16 13.02
C THR A 175 -12.46 -20.61 12.81
N LEU A 176 -12.92 -20.63 11.55
CA LEU A 176 -14.26 -21.10 11.19
C LEU A 176 -14.42 -22.58 11.53
N GLN A 177 -13.45 -23.42 11.17
CA GLN A 177 -13.49 -24.85 11.50
C GLN A 177 -13.59 -25.07 13.02
N ALA A 178 -12.69 -24.45 13.81
CA ALA A 178 -12.69 -24.60 15.26
C ALA A 178 -14.01 -24.15 15.91
N ARG A 179 -14.66 -23.13 15.35
CA ARG A 179 -15.94 -22.62 15.83
C ARG A 179 -17.11 -23.51 15.40
N TYR A 180 -17.18 -23.97 14.16
CA TYR A 180 -18.37 -24.65 13.63
C TYR A 180 -18.32 -26.18 13.72
N ALA A 181 -17.14 -26.79 13.85
CA ALA A 181 -17.02 -28.25 14.04
C ALA A 181 -17.81 -28.81 15.24
N PRO A 182 -17.91 -28.14 16.41
CA PRO A 182 -18.74 -28.61 17.52
C PRO A 182 -20.26 -28.41 17.33
N ARG A 183 -20.68 -27.64 16.32
CA ARG A 183 -22.08 -27.24 16.06
C ARG A 183 -22.74 -28.05 14.95
N GLN A 184 -22.15 -29.20 14.61
CA GLN A 184 -22.65 -30.02 13.51
C GLN A 184 -24.04 -30.59 13.78
N ALA A 185 -24.89 -30.55 12.76
CA ALA A 185 -26.19 -31.18 12.76
C ALA A 185 -26.07 -32.65 12.31
N ALA A 186 -26.94 -33.51 12.85
CA ALA A 186 -26.99 -34.91 12.44
C ALA A 186 -27.78 -35.05 11.13
N ALA A 187 -27.11 -35.41 10.03
CA ALA A 187 -27.77 -35.78 8.78
C ALA A 187 -28.01 -37.29 8.69
N ARG A 188 -29.14 -37.68 8.08
CA ARG A 188 -29.43 -39.10 7.76
C ARG A 188 -28.83 -39.54 6.42
N ASN A 189 -28.76 -38.63 5.45
CA ASN A 189 -28.18 -38.81 4.13
C ASN A 189 -27.32 -37.59 3.82
N GLU A 190 -26.00 -37.76 3.73
CA GLU A 190 -25.06 -36.65 3.48
C GLU A 190 -24.95 -36.31 1.99
N ASP A 191 -25.19 -37.30 1.10
CA ASP A 191 -25.02 -37.16 -0.36
C ASP A 191 -26.12 -36.33 -1.06
N GLU A 192 -27.26 -36.12 -0.40
CA GLU A 192 -28.38 -35.31 -0.95
C GLU A 192 -28.36 -33.85 -0.44
N LEU A 193 -27.34 -33.49 0.36
CA LEU A 193 -27.25 -32.16 0.96
C LEU A 193 -26.70 -31.13 -0.04
N PRO A 194 -27.32 -29.93 -0.10
CA PRO A 194 -26.73 -28.75 -0.73
C PRO A 194 -25.28 -28.56 -0.24
N THR A 195 -24.30 -28.64 -1.16
CA THR A 195 -22.87 -28.53 -0.81
C THR A 195 -22.32 -27.16 -1.22
N ILE A 196 -21.69 -26.46 -0.27
CA ILE A 196 -21.00 -25.19 -0.45
C ILE A 196 -19.52 -25.43 -0.16
N ASP A 197 -18.67 -25.34 -1.17
CA ASP A 197 -17.23 -25.53 -1.01
C ASP A 197 -16.54 -24.18 -0.85
N LEU A 198 -16.28 -23.80 0.41
CA LEU A 198 -15.61 -22.54 0.72
C LEU A 198 -14.13 -22.59 0.34
N ASP A 199 -13.51 -23.77 0.37
CA ASP A 199 -12.10 -23.94 0.05
C ASP A 199 -11.86 -23.75 -1.44
N LEU A 200 -12.70 -24.32 -2.31
CA LEU A 200 -12.64 -24.07 -3.75
C LEU A 200 -12.89 -22.59 -4.09
N ALA A 201 -13.83 -21.93 -3.38
CA ALA A 201 -14.04 -20.50 -3.54
C ALA A 201 -12.79 -19.69 -3.15
N LEU A 202 -12.14 -20.05 -2.02
CA LEU A 202 -10.92 -19.41 -1.53
C LEU A 202 -9.69 -19.70 -2.41
N GLU A 203 -9.50 -20.94 -2.87
CA GLU A 203 -8.39 -21.36 -3.72
C GLU A 203 -8.50 -20.79 -5.13
N GLY A 204 -9.70 -20.81 -5.73
CA GLY A 204 -9.95 -20.21 -7.04
C GLY A 204 -9.64 -18.70 -7.06
N MET A 205 -9.91 -18.01 -5.94
CA MET A 205 -9.56 -16.59 -5.76
C MET A 205 -8.05 -16.36 -5.71
N LEU A 206 -7.30 -17.27 -5.08
CA LEU A 206 -5.84 -17.18 -5.03
C LEU A 206 -5.28 -17.47 -6.43
N GLN A 207 -5.68 -18.58 -7.07
CA GLN A 207 -5.09 -19.11 -8.30
C GLN A 207 -5.12 -18.15 -9.50
N GLY A 208 -6.26 -17.50 -9.79
CA GLY A 208 -6.42 -16.61 -10.93
C GLY A 208 -5.58 -15.31 -10.86
N ARG A 209 -5.05 -14.97 -9.68
CA ARG A 209 -4.43 -13.66 -9.42
C ARG A 209 -2.92 -13.72 -9.17
N TRP A 210 -2.34 -14.89 -8.93
CA TRP A 210 -0.87 -15.04 -8.92
C TRP A 210 -0.24 -14.65 -10.26
N ASP A 211 -0.99 -14.90 -11.35
CA ASP A 211 -0.57 -14.47 -12.67
C ASP A 211 -0.78 -12.95 -12.82
N GLU A 212 -1.94 -12.38 -12.47
CA GLU A 212 -2.23 -10.93 -12.58
C GLU A 212 -1.32 -10.03 -11.70
N ALA A 213 -1.01 -10.44 -10.47
CA ALA A 213 -0.04 -9.75 -9.61
C ALA A 213 1.38 -9.78 -10.20
N ARG A 214 1.68 -10.76 -11.07
CA ARG A 214 2.89 -10.82 -11.89
C ARG A 214 2.84 -9.83 -13.06
N TRP A 215 1.65 -9.44 -13.54
CA TRP A 215 1.44 -8.49 -14.65
C TRP A 215 1.44 -7.01 -14.25
N GLY A 216 1.41 -6.67 -12.96
CA GLY A 216 1.81 -5.34 -12.47
C GLY A 216 3.29 -5.00 -12.72
N ALA A 217 4.10 -6.04 -12.99
CA ALA A 217 5.55 -5.97 -13.17
C ALA A 217 6.07 -6.37 -14.56
N ALA A 218 5.25 -6.96 -15.44
CA ALA A 218 5.75 -7.67 -16.65
C ALA A 218 5.70 -6.88 -17.98
N GLY A 219 5.65 -5.55 -17.93
CA GLY A 219 5.60 -4.69 -19.12
C GLY A 219 6.59 -3.54 -19.09
N ALA A 220 7.88 -3.82 -18.88
CA ALA A 220 8.97 -2.84 -18.89
C ALA A 220 8.82 -1.70 -17.85
N GLY A 221 9.11 -2.01 -16.59
CA GLY A 221 9.12 -1.03 -15.50
C GLY A 221 7.78 -0.96 -14.80
N GLY A 222 7.68 -1.65 -13.66
CA GLY A 222 6.52 -1.61 -12.77
C GLY A 222 6.10 -0.17 -12.50
N VAL A 223 4.79 0.02 -12.31
CA VAL A 223 4.10 1.32 -12.20
C VAL A 223 4.73 2.22 -11.13
N VAL A 224 5.46 1.62 -10.17
CA VAL A 224 6.15 2.32 -9.09
C VAL A 224 7.61 2.63 -9.46
N GLY A 225 8.41 1.66 -9.89
CA GLY A 225 9.86 1.85 -10.10
C GLY A 225 10.25 2.87 -11.19
N PHE A 226 9.64 2.78 -12.38
CA PHE A 226 10.02 3.66 -13.51
C PHE A 226 9.38 5.05 -13.42
N ALA A 227 8.12 5.12 -12.98
CA ALA A 227 7.41 6.39 -12.84
C ALA A 227 7.94 7.21 -11.65
N ALA A 228 8.22 6.56 -10.50
CA ALA A 228 8.73 7.25 -9.32
C ALA A 228 10.14 7.77 -9.55
N GLY A 229 11.05 7.00 -10.16
CA GLY A 229 12.43 7.44 -10.42
C GLY A 229 12.52 8.67 -11.33
N ARG A 230 11.75 8.69 -12.42
CA ARG A 230 11.71 9.83 -13.35
C ARG A 230 10.98 11.03 -12.75
N ALA A 231 9.86 10.82 -12.06
CA ALA A 231 9.13 11.89 -11.37
C ALA A 231 9.97 12.53 -10.24
N LEU A 232 10.70 11.71 -9.48
CA LEU A 232 11.69 12.13 -8.49
C LEU A 232 12.73 13.06 -9.12
N THR A 233 13.36 12.63 -10.21
CA THR A 233 14.38 13.41 -10.92
C THR A 233 13.84 14.79 -11.31
N GLN A 234 12.68 14.81 -11.97
CA GLN A 234 12.06 16.06 -12.45
C GLN A 234 11.71 17.01 -11.31
N ARG A 235 11.23 16.50 -10.17
CA ARG A 235 10.87 17.31 -9.01
C ARG A 235 12.08 17.87 -8.28
N LEU A 236 13.12 17.06 -8.11
CA LEU A 236 14.38 17.48 -7.49
C LEU A 236 15.07 18.58 -8.30
N VAL A 237 14.93 18.56 -9.64
CA VAL A 237 15.49 19.60 -10.53
C VAL A 237 14.60 20.85 -10.64
N ALA A 238 13.28 20.68 -10.57
CA ALA A 238 12.31 21.78 -10.59
C ALA A 238 12.27 22.56 -9.25
N GLY A 239 12.89 22.03 -8.20
CA GLY A 239 12.98 22.62 -6.87
C GLY A 239 13.54 24.06 -6.84
N THR A 240 13.10 24.80 -5.84
CA THR A 240 13.38 26.22 -5.59
C THR A 240 14.87 26.52 -5.32
N ALA A 241 15.64 25.57 -4.81
CA ALA A 241 17.08 25.69 -4.60
C ALA A 241 17.85 25.76 -5.93
N MET A 242 17.39 25.05 -6.97
CA MET A 242 17.94 25.23 -8.32
C MET A 242 17.52 26.56 -8.95
N GLN A 243 16.48 27.22 -8.46
CA GLN A 243 16.17 28.59 -8.87
C GLN A 243 17.11 29.61 -8.19
N GLY A 244 17.54 29.34 -6.96
CA GLY A 244 18.54 30.15 -6.25
C GLY A 244 19.91 30.15 -6.95
N SER A 245 20.37 28.98 -7.40
CA SER A 245 21.61 28.84 -8.18
C SER A 245 21.51 29.55 -9.55
N ARG A 246 20.35 29.45 -10.24
CA ARG A 246 20.06 30.20 -11.48
C ARG A 246 20.09 31.72 -11.29
N ALA A 247 19.44 32.23 -10.24
CA ALA A 247 19.33 33.68 -9.99
C ALA A 247 20.69 34.33 -9.66
N LEU A 248 21.60 33.61 -9.01
CA LEU A 248 22.97 34.07 -8.76
C LEU A 248 23.84 34.00 -10.00
N MET A 249 23.75 32.92 -10.79
CA MET A 249 24.49 32.80 -12.06
C MET A 249 24.08 33.90 -13.05
N ALA A 250 22.80 34.24 -13.12
CA ALA A 250 22.31 35.36 -13.92
C ALA A 250 22.87 36.74 -13.47
N ARG A 251 23.28 36.89 -12.21
CA ARG A 251 23.91 38.11 -11.68
C ARG A 251 25.42 38.17 -11.93
N ILE A 252 26.07 37.01 -12.04
CA ILE A 252 27.52 36.87 -12.21
C ILE A 252 27.89 36.85 -13.71
N ALA A 253 27.12 36.14 -14.55
CA ALA A 253 27.32 36.04 -15.99
C ALA A 253 27.53 37.40 -16.70
N PRO A 254 26.72 38.45 -16.48
CA PRO A 254 26.93 39.75 -17.13
C PRO A 254 28.18 40.49 -16.63
N ARG A 255 28.62 40.26 -15.38
CA ARG A 255 29.85 40.88 -14.85
C ARG A 255 31.10 40.26 -15.48
N LEU A 256 31.06 38.98 -15.81
CA LEU A 256 32.15 38.28 -16.49
C LEU A 256 32.19 38.58 -18.00
N GLY A 257 31.03 38.73 -18.65
CA GLY A 257 30.94 39.20 -20.04
C GLY A 257 31.42 40.64 -20.24
N MET A 258 31.25 41.51 -19.23
CA MET A 258 31.68 42.92 -19.30
C MET A 258 33.21 43.10 -19.24
N HIS A 259 33.97 42.11 -18.76
CA HIS A 259 35.44 42.14 -18.78
C HIS A 259 36.06 41.68 -20.10
N ALA A 260 35.33 40.93 -20.94
CA ALA A 260 35.75 40.59 -22.29
C ALA A 260 35.53 41.74 -23.29
N ALA A 261 34.51 42.57 -23.08
CA ALA A 261 34.16 43.67 -23.99
C ALA A 261 35.01 44.95 -23.82
N ARG A 262 35.74 45.12 -22.70
CA ARG A 262 36.53 46.32 -22.44
C ARG A 262 37.89 46.37 -23.16
N SER A 263 38.32 45.31 -23.83
CA SER A 263 39.63 45.26 -24.53
C SER A 263 39.59 45.66 -26.00
N VAL A 264 38.42 45.96 -26.58
CA VAL A 264 38.30 46.24 -28.03
C VAL A 264 38.25 47.75 -28.35
N GLY A 265 38.24 48.64 -27.35
CA GLY A 265 37.91 50.05 -27.55
C GLY A 265 39.05 51.06 -27.75
N THR A 266 40.32 50.76 -27.46
CA THR A 266 41.39 51.77 -27.51
C THR A 266 42.66 51.22 -28.15
N GLY A 267 42.91 51.62 -29.40
CA GLY A 267 44.04 51.18 -30.21
C GLY A 267 45.42 51.61 -29.67
N ALA A 268 45.95 50.85 -28.72
CA ALA A 268 47.33 50.93 -28.29
C ALA A 268 47.95 49.51 -28.32
N ALA A 269 48.71 49.25 -29.37
CA ALA A 269 49.51 48.04 -29.53
C ALA A 269 50.75 48.13 -28.63
N THR A 270 50.66 47.74 -27.36
CA THR A 270 51.81 47.32 -26.54
C THR A 270 51.33 46.53 -25.33
N THR A 271 51.90 45.33 -25.17
CA THR A 271 51.64 44.30 -24.15
C THR A 271 50.25 43.69 -24.20
N ALA A 272 50.22 42.36 -24.34
CA ALA A 272 49.06 41.56 -23.97
C ALA A 272 48.81 41.82 -22.48
N ALA A 273 48.04 42.87 -22.18
CA ALA A 273 47.27 42.96 -20.98
C ALA A 273 46.29 41.81 -21.05
N THR A 274 46.76 40.63 -20.63
CA THR A 274 45.92 39.60 -20.06
C THR A 274 45.00 40.33 -19.10
N ALA A 275 43.72 40.46 -19.46
CA ALA A 275 42.71 40.90 -18.52
C ALA A 275 42.90 40.04 -17.26
N PRO A 276 43.28 40.59 -16.10
CA PRO A 276 43.67 39.80 -14.92
C PRO A 276 42.48 39.08 -14.25
N SER A 277 41.33 38.98 -14.90
CA SER A 277 40.04 38.81 -14.21
C SER A 277 38.98 38.07 -15.03
N GLY A 278 39.39 37.26 -16.01
CA GLY A 278 38.49 36.46 -16.84
C GLY A 278 38.52 34.97 -16.47
N PRO A 279 37.39 34.26 -16.37
CA PRO A 279 37.33 32.83 -16.00
C PRO A 279 38.12 31.91 -16.95
N MET A 280 38.39 32.35 -18.17
CA MET A 280 39.12 31.60 -19.21
C MET A 280 40.66 31.61 -19.04
N ALA A 281 41.20 32.40 -18.12
CA ALA A 281 42.65 32.49 -17.91
C ALA A 281 43.28 31.19 -17.35
N LEU A 282 42.47 30.26 -16.83
CA LEU A 282 42.91 28.97 -16.29
C LEU A 282 43.27 27.94 -17.35
N LEU A 283 42.88 28.14 -18.62
CA LEU A 283 43.20 27.21 -19.71
C LEU A 283 44.53 27.54 -20.42
N ALA A 284 45.12 28.71 -20.16
CA ALA A 284 46.38 29.15 -20.75
C ALA A 284 47.53 28.94 -19.76
N GLY A 285 48.12 27.74 -19.74
CA GLY A 285 49.20 27.34 -18.84
C GLY A 285 50.48 28.19 -18.99
N THR A 286 50.54 29.34 -18.33
CA THR A 286 51.76 30.16 -18.20
C THR A 286 51.95 30.62 -16.76
N ALA A 287 53.19 30.93 -16.37
CA ALA A 287 53.59 31.22 -14.99
C ALA A 287 52.85 32.41 -14.32
N ALA A 288 52.15 33.25 -15.09
CA ALA A 288 51.29 34.33 -14.58
C ALA A 288 50.03 33.81 -13.84
N THR A 289 49.59 32.58 -14.13
CA THR A 289 48.41 31.97 -13.49
C THR A 289 48.66 31.71 -12.00
N ALA A 290 49.88 31.38 -11.60
CA ALA A 290 50.21 31.02 -10.21
C ALA A 290 50.08 32.21 -9.22
N VAL A 291 50.45 33.42 -9.64
CA VAL A 291 50.38 34.63 -8.78
C VAL A 291 48.95 35.18 -8.73
N ALA A 292 48.18 35.07 -9.81
CA ALA A 292 46.74 35.39 -9.80
C ALA A 292 45.94 34.39 -8.94
N LEU A 293 46.27 33.10 -9.00
CA LEU A 293 45.63 32.05 -8.18
C LEU A 293 45.78 32.31 -6.68
N ALA A 294 46.92 32.80 -6.21
CA ALA A 294 47.16 33.06 -4.78
C ALA A 294 46.38 34.27 -4.23
N GLY A 295 46.13 35.30 -5.05
CA GLY A 295 45.33 36.48 -4.66
C GLY A 295 43.81 36.30 -4.81
N PHE A 296 43.37 35.51 -5.80
CA PHE A 296 41.96 35.25 -6.09
C PHE A 296 41.35 34.10 -5.30
N ALA A 297 42.15 33.12 -4.87
CA ALA A 297 41.63 31.99 -4.11
C ALA A 297 40.88 32.47 -2.87
N GLY A 298 41.32 33.55 -2.20
CA GLY A 298 40.65 34.09 -1.01
C GLY A 298 39.28 34.73 -1.27
N THR A 299 39.15 35.56 -2.31
CA THR A 299 37.89 36.27 -2.61
C THR A 299 36.84 35.36 -3.22
N GLU A 300 37.24 34.47 -4.12
CA GLU A 300 36.34 33.48 -4.74
C GLU A 300 35.92 32.42 -3.72
N TYR A 301 36.85 31.95 -2.88
CA TYR A 301 36.50 31.09 -1.76
C TYR A 301 35.56 31.76 -0.76
N ALA A 302 35.74 33.06 -0.48
CA ALA A 302 34.84 33.82 0.38
C ALA A 302 33.44 33.98 -0.23
N LEU A 303 33.34 34.26 -1.54
CA LEU A 303 32.07 34.31 -2.27
C LEU A 303 31.36 32.95 -2.27
N LEU A 304 32.12 31.87 -2.52
CA LEU A 304 31.62 30.50 -2.50
C LEU A 304 31.19 30.07 -1.10
N LYS A 305 31.93 30.43 -0.05
CA LYS A 305 31.53 30.19 1.34
C LYS A 305 30.33 31.03 1.75
N ALA A 306 30.19 32.25 1.22
CA ALA A 306 28.99 33.05 1.42
C ALA A 306 27.76 32.41 0.73
N GLU A 307 27.92 31.90 -0.50
CA GLU A 307 26.88 31.14 -1.20
C GLU A 307 26.50 29.88 -0.42
N GLU A 308 27.48 29.06 -0.05
CA GLU A 308 27.28 27.85 0.74
C GLU A 308 26.56 28.16 2.07
N SER A 309 27.04 29.16 2.83
CA SER A 309 26.41 29.55 4.10
C SER A 309 24.98 30.08 3.95
N ARG A 310 24.61 30.55 2.76
CA ARG A 310 23.30 31.13 2.49
C ARG A 310 22.30 30.10 1.95
N TYR A 311 22.75 29.14 1.14
CA TYR A 311 21.87 28.27 0.36
C TYR A 311 22.02 26.78 0.65
N ARG A 312 23.09 26.35 1.33
CA ARG A 312 23.34 24.92 1.55
C ARG A 312 22.25 24.28 2.40
N ASP A 313 21.90 24.91 3.52
CA ASP A 313 20.89 24.37 4.44
C ASP A 313 19.50 24.35 3.79
N ASP A 314 19.15 25.41 3.05
CA ASP A 314 17.89 25.48 2.30
C ASP A 314 17.81 24.38 1.23
N MET A 315 18.89 24.16 0.47
CA MET A 315 18.95 23.10 -0.55
C MET A 315 18.94 21.70 0.07
N HIS A 316 19.61 21.50 1.21
CA HIS A 316 19.55 20.24 1.95
C HIS A 316 18.11 19.93 2.37
N ALA A 317 17.44 20.89 3.04
CA ALA A 317 16.09 20.73 3.52
C ALA A 317 15.09 20.47 2.38
N GLU A 318 15.28 21.11 1.21
CA GLU A 318 14.43 20.85 0.06
C GLU A 318 14.62 19.46 -0.55
N LEU A 319 15.87 18.99 -0.66
CA LEU A 319 16.16 17.63 -1.13
C LEU A 319 15.55 16.59 -0.19
N GLU A 320 15.69 16.76 1.13
CA GLU A 320 15.05 15.89 2.13
C GLU A 320 13.52 15.92 2.07
N LEU A 321 12.94 17.10 1.85
CA LEU A 321 11.49 17.26 1.72
C LEU A 321 10.94 16.54 0.49
N GLU A 322 11.58 16.69 -0.67
CA GLU A 322 11.18 15.97 -1.89
C GLU A 322 11.37 14.47 -1.73
N LEU A 323 12.41 14.04 -1.03
CA LEU A 323 12.63 12.62 -0.74
C LEU A 323 11.53 12.04 0.15
N THR A 324 11.14 12.79 1.18
CA THR A 324 10.02 12.44 2.06
C THR A 324 8.70 12.33 1.28
N ARG A 325 8.46 13.26 0.35
CA ARG A 325 7.26 13.24 -0.51
C ARG A 325 7.24 12.02 -1.41
N ALA A 326 8.35 11.74 -2.08
CA ALA A 326 8.44 10.58 -2.96
C ALA A 326 8.29 9.27 -2.21
N ARG A 327 8.88 9.15 -1.01
CA ARG A 327 8.67 7.99 -0.14
C ARG A 327 7.20 7.82 0.22
N ALA A 328 6.49 8.90 0.54
CA ALA A 328 5.07 8.86 0.83
C ALA A 328 4.22 8.45 -0.39
N GLU A 329 4.59 8.91 -1.59
CA GLU A 329 3.92 8.52 -2.84
C GLU A 329 4.10 7.04 -3.16
N VAL A 330 5.32 6.51 -3.01
CA VAL A 330 5.59 5.07 -3.15
C VAL A 330 4.79 4.28 -2.11
N ARG A 331 4.78 4.71 -0.84
CA ARG A 331 3.95 4.08 0.21
C ARG A 331 2.49 4.04 -0.19
N GLN A 332 1.92 5.17 -0.60
CA GLN A 332 0.52 5.28 -0.96
C GLN A 332 0.16 4.39 -2.16
N ALA A 333 1.05 4.29 -3.15
CA ALA A 333 0.84 3.42 -4.31
C ALA A 333 0.79 1.94 -3.90
N LEU A 334 1.71 1.50 -3.03
CA LEU A 334 1.76 0.13 -2.52
C LEU A 334 0.56 -0.18 -1.61
N GLU A 335 0.16 0.73 -0.74
CA GLU A 335 -1.05 0.59 0.09
C GLU A 335 -2.32 0.52 -0.76
N ALA A 336 -2.42 1.34 -1.82
CA ALA A 336 -3.54 1.29 -2.75
C ALA A 336 -3.59 -0.06 -3.48
N ALA A 337 -2.45 -0.62 -3.87
CA ALA A 337 -2.38 -1.97 -4.46
C ALA A 337 -2.85 -3.06 -3.48
N ALA A 338 -2.50 -2.96 -2.19
CA ALA A 338 -3.01 -3.87 -1.16
C ALA A 338 -4.52 -3.74 -0.94
N SER A 339 -5.05 -2.51 -0.90
CA SER A 339 -6.49 -2.28 -0.70
C SER A 339 -7.34 -2.65 -1.92
N ASP A 340 -6.83 -2.51 -3.14
CA ASP A 340 -7.52 -3.02 -4.33
C ASP A 340 -7.69 -4.55 -4.25
N TRP A 341 -6.70 -5.24 -3.67
CA TRP A 341 -6.80 -6.67 -3.43
C TRP A 341 -7.90 -7.02 -2.45
N THR A 342 -8.03 -6.32 -1.32
CA THR A 342 -9.06 -6.62 -0.31
C THR A 342 -10.46 -6.37 -0.84
N GLN A 343 -10.67 -5.26 -1.55
CA GLN A 343 -11.96 -4.97 -2.18
C GLN A 343 -12.34 -6.00 -3.24
N THR A 344 -11.35 -6.45 -4.02
CA THR A 344 -11.57 -7.49 -5.02
C THR A 344 -11.88 -8.83 -4.36
N LEU A 345 -11.21 -9.16 -3.25
CA LEU A 345 -11.47 -10.38 -2.50
C LEU A 345 -12.85 -10.35 -1.86
N GLU A 346 -13.27 -9.24 -1.25
CA GLU A 346 -14.62 -9.09 -0.69
C GLU A 346 -15.69 -9.33 -1.76
N ARG A 347 -15.55 -8.70 -2.94
CA ARG A 347 -16.46 -8.92 -4.07
C ARG A 347 -16.48 -10.37 -4.53
N SER A 348 -15.31 -10.98 -4.64
CA SER A 348 -15.18 -12.37 -5.12
C SER A 348 -15.75 -13.36 -4.11
N LEU A 349 -15.60 -13.10 -2.81
CA LEU A 349 -16.17 -13.90 -1.75
C LEU A 349 -17.70 -13.77 -1.72
N GLN A 350 -18.23 -12.55 -1.86
CA GLN A 350 -19.67 -12.34 -2.00
C GLN A 350 -20.25 -13.08 -3.21
N GLN A 351 -19.56 -13.02 -4.34
CA GLN A 351 -19.99 -13.69 -5.57
C GLN A 351 -19.86 -15.21 -5.47
N GLY A 352 -18.77 -15.74 -4.90
CA GLY A 352 -18.59 -17.18 -4.70
C GLY A 352 -19.62 -17.79 -3.75
N ILE A 353 -19.99 -17.07 -2.69
CA ILE A 353 -21.09 -17.48 -1.80
C ILE A 353 -22.41 -17.48 -2.58
N HIS A 354 -22.68 -16.42 -3.34
CA HIS A 354 -23.90 -16.34 -4.14
C HIS A 354 -24.02 -17.48 -5.15
N ASP A 355 -22.96 -17.75 -5.91
CA ASP A 355 -22.90 -18.81 -6.91
C ASP A 355 -23.05 -20.19 -6.26
N ALA A 356 -22.42 -20.40 -5.09
CA ALA A 356 -22.57 -21.64 -4.32
C ALA A 356 -24.00 -21.82 -3.81
N GLU A 357 -24.65 -20.76 -3.33
CA GLU A 357 -26.05 -20.80 -2.90
C GLU A 357 -27.03 -21.05 -4.06
N GLU A 358 -26.76 -20.49 -5.24
CA GLU A 358 -27.55 -20.76 -6.45
C GLU A 358 -27.37 -22.20 -6.93
N ALA A 359 -26.13 -22.68 -7.01
CA ALA A 359 -25.81 -24.05 -7.41
C ALA A 359 -26.44 -25.08 -6.46
N ALA A 360 -26.42 -24.79 -5.16
CA ALA A 360 -26.97 -25.64 -4.12
C ALA A 360 -28.50 -25.45 -3.93
N GLN A 361 -29.15 -24.62 -4.75
CA GLN A 361 -30.59 -24.33 -4.73
C GLN A 361 -31.11 -23.90 -3.35
N VAL A 362 -30.30 -23.13 -2.61
CA VAL A 362 -30.66 -22.67 -1.27
C VAL A 362 -31.92 -21.79 -1.35
N PRO A 363 -33.00 -22.11 -0.62
CA PRO A 363 -34.21 -21.30 -0.61
C PRO A 363 -33.90 -19.86 -0.18
N SER A 364 -34.53 -18.86 -0.80
CA SER A 364 -34.20 -17.44 -0.60
C SER A 364 -34.25 -16.98 0.86
N GLN A 365 -35.06 -17.63 1.70
CA GLN A 365 -35.17 -17.33 3.14
C GLN A 365 -33.97 -17.80 3.97
N TYR A 366 -33.07 -18.60 3.41
CA TYR A 366 -31.85 -19.12 4.06
C TYR A 366 -30.55 -18.68 3.38
N ARG A 367 -30.65 -17.78 2.39
CA ARG A 367 -29.48 -17.20 1.72
C ARG A 367 -28.79 -16.18 2.63
N ILE A 368 -27.47 -16.28 2.68
CA ILE A 368 -26.56 -15.43 3.43
C ILE A 368 -26.53 -14.01 2.85
N LEU A 369 -26.60 -13.89 1.51
CA LEU A 369 -26.55 -12.62 0.79
C LEU A 369 -27.87 -12.36 0.05
N GLY A 370 -28.87 -11.81 0.74
CA GLY A 370 -30.08 -11.32 0.06
C GLY A 370 -31.43 -11.45 0.77
N SER A 371 -31.50 -11.39 2.10
CA SER A 371 -32.80 -11.15 2.77
C SER A 371 -33.12 -9.65 2.83
N ARG A 372 -33.40 -9.03 1.68
CA ARG A 372 -34.13 -7.75 1.64
C ARG A 372 -35.31 -7.82 0.68
#